data_AF-A0A7Y1Y491-F1
#
_entry.id   AF-A0A7Y1Y491-F1
#
_cell.length_a   1.000
_cell.length_b   1.000
_cell.length_c   1.000
_cell.angle_alpha   90.00
_cell.angle_beta   90.00
_cell.angle_gamma   90.00
#
_symmetry.space_group_name_H-M   'P 1'
#
loop_
_entity.id
_entity.type
_entity.pdbx_description
1 polymer ?
#
loop_
_entity_poly.entity_id
_entity_poly.type
_entity_poly.pdbx_seq_one_letter_code
_entity_poly.pdbx_strand_id
1 'polypeptide(L)'
;MLYWIYELWQQAFEAENAAGREGWAHTFSFLNLLQYITFRAALATIFSFVLSLVVGPRVIRRLISMKVGQPIRSAEEVHKLAELHGGKAGTPTMGGALILGVVLTTVLLCGRPLNPFVAVTTCVMLGLGLLGFMDDYTKVVKKDSAGVSARQKLFWQFVIGLVAACFLYFKKEVSGFGAEGADLESMGFRMKIGGDSTHVPISSLTFPLVKNFFDIGFLAIPFFVLIIVGCSNAVNLTDGLDGLATGCTITVALAYAVLAYLAGHFYMAHEYLFIPHNRLSGELS
;
A
#
# COMPACT_ATOMS: atom_id res chain seq x y z
N MET A 1 2.29 14.97 -6.55
CA MET A 1 2.68 16.21 -7.26
C MET A 1 1.93 16.32 -8.57
N LEU A 2 1.89 15.28 -9.39
CA LEU A 2 1.15 15.25 -10.66
C LEU A 2 -0.35 15.56 -10.47
N TYR A 3 -0.98 14.99 -9.45
CA TYR A 3 -2.37 15.30 -9.13
C TYR A 3 -2.59 16.78 -8.81
N TRP A 4 -1.70 17.39 -8.02
CA TRP A 4 -1.78 18.81 -7.69
C TRP A 4 -1.52 19.71 -8.90
N ILE A 5 -0.60 19.31 -9.80
CA ILE A 5 -0.39 19.99 -11.08
C ILE A 5 -1.67 19.95 -11.91
N TYR A 6 -2.34 18.80 -11.95
CA TYR A 6 -3.64 18.66 -12.60
C TYR A 6 -4.71 19.55 -11.99
N GLU A 7 -4.86 19.58 -10.66
CA GLU A 7 -5.85 20.45 -10.01
C GLU A 7 -5.60 21.93 -10.29
N LEU A 8 -4.33 22.37 -10.20
CA LEU A 8 -3.94 23.75 -10.53
C LEU A 8 -4.25 24.10 -11.99
N TRP A 9 -3.94 23.18 -12.91
CA TRP A 9 -4.24 23.35 -14.32
C TRP A 9 -5.75 23.35 -14.58
N GLN A 10 -6.51 22.45 -13.95
CA GLN A 10 -7.96 22.35 -14.11
C GLN A 10 -8.66 23.64 -13.66
N GLN A 11 -8.29 24.18 -12.50
CA GLN A 11 -8.82 25.45 -12.00
C GLN A 11 -8.53 26.61 -12.95
N ALA A 12 -7.32 26.66 -13.51
CA ALA A 12 -6.97 27.69 -14.49
C ALA A 12 -7.73 27.52 -15.81
N PHE A 13 -7.88 26.28 -16.28
CA PHE A 13 -8.63 25.96 -17.50
C PHE A 13 -10.12 26.32 -17.37
N GLU A 14 -10.74 26.03 -16.23
CA GLU A 14 -12.13 26.41 -15.95
C GLU A 14 -12.29 27.94 -15.88
N ALA A 15 -11.36 28.65 -15.24
CA ALA A 15 -11.38 30.11 -15.16
C ALA A 15 -11.18 30.79 -16.54
N GLU A 16 -10.28 30.26 -17.37
CA GLU A 16 -10.05 30.71 -18.74
C GLU A 16 -11.30 30.54 -19.62
N ASN A 17 -11.93 29.35 -19.56
CA ASN A 17 -13.19 29.08 -20.25
C ASN A 17 -14.32 30.00 -19.79
N ALA A 18 -14.48 30.20 -18.48
CA ALA A 18 -15.52 31.08 -17.94
C ALA A 18 -15.31 32.55 -18.36
N ALA A 19 -14.07 32.96 -18.58
CA ALA A 19 -13.72 34.30 -19.04
C ALA A 19 -13.68 34.44 -20.57
N GLY A 20 -13.93 33.36 -21.34
CA GLY A 20 -13.85 33.35 -22.80
C GLY A 20 -12.46 33.71 -23.35
N ARG A 21 -11.39 33.39 -22.61
CA ARG A 21 -10.01 33.72 -22.98
C ARG A 21 -9.19 32.45 -23.12
N GLU A 22 -8.44 32.33 -24.21
CA GLU A 22 -7.45 31.26 -24.37
C GLU A 22 -6.10 31.73 -23.79
N GLY A 23 -5.73 31.18 -22.63
CA GLY A 23 -4.46 31.48 -21.97
C GLY A 23 -3.51 30.29 -21.98
N TRP A 24 -2.71 30.18 -20.93
CA TRP A 24 -1.72 29.12 -20.81
C TRP A 24 -2.41 27.77 -20.59
N ALA A 25 -3.54 27.72 -19.88
CA ALA A 25 -4.19 26.44 -19.56
C ALA A 25 -4.71 25.73 -20.81
N HIS A 26 -5.24 26.47 -21.80
CA HIS A 26 -5.60 25.92 -23.11
C HIS A 26 -4.39 25.34 -23.88
N THR A 27 -3.24 26.01 -23.81
CA THR A 27 -1.98 25.54 -24.42
C THR A 27 -1.52 24.21 -23.81
N PHE A 28 -1.70 24.03 -22.50
CA PHE A 28 -1.33 22.83 -21.77
C PHE A 28 -2.48 21.84 -21.58
N SER A 29 -3.43 21.77 -22.52
CA SER A 29 -4.61 20.88 -22.45
C SER A 29 -4.29 19.39 -22.29
N PHE A 30 -3.09 18.95 -22.67
CA PHE A 30 -2.63 17.57 -22.45
C PHE A 30 -2.53 17.19 -20.97
N LEU A 31 -2.43 18.16 -20.04
CA LEU A 31 -2.44 17.89 -18.60
C LEU A 31 -3.73 17.24 -18.12
N ASN A 32 -4.81 17.30 -18.92
CA ASN A 32 -6.03 16.54 -18.71
C ASN A 32 -5.79 15.02 -18.61
N LEU A 33 -4.71 14.49 -19.20
CA LEU A 33 -4.35 13.07 -19.07
C LEU A 33 -4.09 12.66 -17.61
N LEU A 34 -3.67 13.59 -16.76
CA LEU A 34 -3.39 13.33 -15.35
C LEU A 34 -4.67 13.07 -14.53
N GLN A 35 -5.86 13.36 -15.06
CA GLN A 35 -7.13 13.00 -14.41
C GLN A 35 -7.29 11.48 -14.30
N TYR A 36 -6.82 10.74 -15.31
CA TYR A 36 -7.04 9.30 -15.43
C TYR A 36 -6.14 8.52 -14.46
N ILE A 37 -6.77 7.68 -13.63
CA ILE A 37 -6.06 6.82 -12.67
C ILE A 37 -5.10 5.88 -13.41
N THR A 38 -5.53 5.28 -14.53
CA THR A 38 -4.70 4.37 -15.34
C THR A 38 -3.41 5.04 -15.83
N PHE A 39 -3.50 6.29 -16.28
CA PHE A 39 -2.33 7.05 -16.71
C PHE A 39 -1.38 7.33 -15.55
N ARG A 40 -1.90 7.74 -14.39
CA ARG A 40 -1.10 7.95 -13.18
C ARG A 40 -0.47 6.67 -12.65
N ALA A 41 -1.17 5.54 -12.70
CA ALA A 41 -0.67 4.22 -12.29
C ALA A 41 0.46 3.72 -13.23
N ALA A 42 0.30 3.91 -14.54
CA ALA A 42 1.35 3.61 -15.51
C ALA A 42 2.61 4.46 -15.27
N LEU A 43 2.44 5.76 -15.06
CA LEU A 43 3.54 6.65 -14.68
C LEU A 43 4.18 6.21 -13.36
N ALA A 44 3.40 5.87 -12.35
CA ALA A 44 3.91 5.38 -11.06
C ALA A 44 4.78 4.12 -11.23
N THR A 45 4.35 3.18 -12.09
CA THR A 45 5.12 1.97 -12.39
C THR A 45 6.45 2.30 -13.06
N ILE A 46 6.44 3.17 -14.08
CA ILE A 46 7.66 3.60 -14.78
C ILE A 46 8.58 4.37 -13.83
N PHE A 47 8.05 5.33 -13.08
CA PHE A 47 8.82 6.14 -12.14
C PHE A 47 9.43 5.28 -11.04
N SER A 48 8.68 4.38 -10.43
CA SER A 48 9.21 3.48 -9.38
C SER A 48 10.31 2.58 -9.93
N PHE A 49 10.14 2.01 -11.12
CA PHE A 49 11.17 1.21 -11.78
C PHE A 49 12.44 2.03 -12.06
N VAL A 50 12.32 3.16 -12.74
CA VAL A 50 13.47 4.02 -13.07
C VAL A 50 14.17 4.53 -11.81
N LEU A 51 13.40 4.98 -10.81
CA LEU A 51 13.93 5.45 -9.54
C LEU A 51 14.68 4.34 -8.82
N SER A 52 14.17 3.11 -8.82
CA SER A 52 14.85 1.95 -8.24
C SER A 52 16.20 1.66 -8.91
N LEU A 53 16.29 1.78 -10.25
CA LEU A 53 17.54 1.59 -11.00
C LEU A 53 18.56 2.70 -10.73
N VAL A 54 18.11 3.96 -10.66
CA VAL A 54 19.00 5.13 -10.46
C VAL A 54 19.50 5.22 -9.02
N VAL A 55 18.63 4.96 -8.05
CA VAL A 55 18.93 5.10 -6.61
C VAL A 55 19.53 3.82 -6.03
N GLY A 56 19.18 2.66 -6.59
CA GLY A 56 19.61 1.33 -6.13
C GLY A 56 21.12 1.22 -5.90
N PRO A 57 22.00 1.51 -6.88
CA PRO A 57 23.44 1.40 -6.70
C PRO A 57 23.98 2.27 -5.56
N ARG A 58 23.41 3.47 -5.36
CA ARG A 58 23.83 4.38 -4.28
C ARG A 58 23.44 3.84 -2.91
N VAL A 59 22.21 3.34 -2.79
CA VAL A 59 21.71 2.74 -1.54
C VAL A 59 22.48 1.46 -1.23
N ILE A 60 22.73 0.60 -2.21
CA ILE A 60 23.52 -0.63 -2.03
C ILE A 60 24.92 -0.30 -1.51
N ARG A 61 25.63 0.65 -2.13
CA ARG A 61 26.96 1.10 -1.65
C ARG A 61 26.90 1.63 -0.22
N ARG A 62 25.85 2.37 0.13
CA ARG A 62 25.66 2.90 1.49
C ARG A 62 25.39 1.78 2.49
N LEU A 63 24.52 0.82 2.17
CA LEU A 63 24.25 -0.35 2.99
C LEU A 63 25.51 -1.21 3.20
N ILE A 64 26.31 -1.41 2.15
CA ILE A 64 27.61 -2.10 2.24
C ILE A 64 28.54 -1.36 3.21
N SER A 65 28.61 -0.02 3.13
CA SER A 65 29.43 0.78 4.06
C SER A 65 28.97 0.70 5.52
N MET A 66 27.68 0.42 5.77
CA MET A 66 27.13 0.20 7.11
C MET A 66 27.31 -1.24 7.60
N LYS A 67 27.61 -2.17 6.70
CA LYS A 67 27.87 -3.59 6.95
C LYS A 67 29.36 -3.91 7.13
N VAL A 68 30.05 -3.18 8.01
CA VAL A 68 31.37 -3.62 8.48
C VAL A 68 31.16 -4.75 9.51
N GLY A 69 31.10 -5.98 9.00
CA GLY A 69 31.24 -7.24 9.74
C GLY A 69 29.95 -7.81 10.34
N GLN A 70 29.18 -8.59 9.56
CA GLN A 70 28.26 -9.57 10.15
C GLN A 70 29.09 -10.60 10.94
N PRO A 71 28.69 -10.98 12.17
CA PRO A 71 29.30 -12.11 12.86
C PRO A 71 29.00 -13.36 12.06
N ILE A 72 30.06 -14.04 11.64
CA ILE A 72 29.97 -15.37 11.07
C ILE A 72 29.44 -16.25 12.22
N ARG A 73 28.27 -16.89 12.05
CA ARG A 73 27.86 -17.99 12.93
C ARG A 73 29.02 -18.98 12.95
N SER A 74 29.55 -19.30 14.13
CA SER A 74 30.66 -20.25 14.25
C SER A 74 30.29 -21.55 13.55
N ALA A 75 31.23 -22.09 12.77
CA ALA A 75 31.06 -23.27 11.93
C ALA A 75 30.68 -24.55 12.70
N GLU A 76 30.69 -24.50 14.03
CA GLU A 76 30.34 -25.61 14.92
C GLU A 76 28.82 -25.84 15.06
N GLU A 77 27.96 -24.83 14.82
CA GLU A 77 26.50 -25.00 15.02
C GLU A 77 25.75 -25.54 13.78
N VAL A 78 26.29 -25.42 12.57
CA VAL A 78 25.48 -25.64 11.35
C VAL A 78 26.23 -26.32 10.21
N HIS A 79 26.75 -27.53 10.46
CA HIS A 79 27.47 -28.35 9.47
C HIS A 79 26.71 -28.61 8.16
N LYS A 80 25.37 -28.59 8.12
CA LYS A 80 24.58 -28.85 6.88
C LYS A 80 24.04 -27.61 6.17
N LEU A 81 23.98 -26.44 6.83
CA LEU A 81 23.45 -25.21 6.23
C LEU A 81 24.58 -24.30 5.71
N ALA A 82 25.80 -24.47 6.22
CA ALA A 82 26.98 -23.70 5.81
C ALA A 82 27.37 -23.98 4.34
N GLU A 83 27.22 -25.23 3.85
CA GLU A 83 27.50 -25.57 2.44
C GLU A 83 26.49 -24.92 1.47
N LEU A 84 25.22 -24.81 1.84
CA LEU A 84 24.17 -24.20 1.00
C LEU A 84 24.15 -22.66 1.05
N HIS A 85 24.78 -22.04 2.05
CA HIS A 85 24.75 -20.59 2.28
C HIS A 85 26.11 -19.89 2.13
N GLY A 86 27.17 -20.61 1.73
CA GLY A 86 28.52 -20.04 1.54
C GLY A 86 28.58 -18.86 0.55
N GLY A 87 27.68 -18.81 -0.44
CA GLY A 87 27.58 -17.71 -1.40
C GLY A 87 26.84 -16.46 -0.91
N LYS A 88 26.22 -16.50 0.28
CA LYS A 88 25.45 -15.37 0.86
C LYS A 88 26.28 -14.45 1.75
N ALA A 89 27.60 -14.69 1.84
CA ALA A 89 28.52 -13.85 2.58
C ALA A 89 28.75 -12.51 1.83
N GLY A 90 28.07 -11.45 2.27
CA GLY A 90 28.33 -10.07 1.81
C GLY A 90 27.16 -9.33 1.18
N THR A 91 26.00 -9.96 0.97
CA THR A 91 24.82 -9.24 0.47
C THR A 91 24.22 -8.34 1.57
N PRO A 92 23.94 -7.06 1.31
CA PRO A 92 23.33 -6.18 2.29
C PRO A 92 21.87 -6.59 2.60
N THR A 93 21.57 -6.78 3.88
CA THR A 93 20.23 -6.86 4.47
C THR A 93 19.74 -5.42 4.61
N MET A 94 18.42 -5.20 4.65
CA MET A 94 17.74 -3.88 4.54
C MET A 94 17.45 -3.37 3.11
N GLY A 95 17.41 -4.26 2.10
CA GLY A 95 16.92 -3.90 0.76
C GLY A 95 15.49 -3.32 0.76
N GLY A 96 14.67 -3.69 1.76
CA GLY A 96 13.34 -3.13 1.98
C GLY A 96 13.33 -1.60 2.17
N ALA A 97 14.42 -0.98 2.64
CA ALA A 97 14.52 0.48 2.75
C ALA A 97 14.52 1.17 1.37
N LEU A 98 15.15 0.54 0.37
CA LEU A 98 15.10 1.01 -1.02
C LEU A 98 13.67 0.93 -1.56
N ILE A 99 13.01 -0.22 -1.39
CA ILE A 99 11.64 -0.45 -1.85
C ILE A 99 10.70 0.57 -1.21
N LEU A 100 10.75 0.71 0.12
CA LEU A 100 9.92 1.64 0.87
C LEU A 100 10.15 3.09 0.40
N GLY A 101 11.40 3.52 0.27
CA GLY A 101 11.73 4.87 -0.21
C GLY A 101 11.22 5.15 -1.62
N VAL A 102 11.37 4.19 -2.54
CA VAL A 102 10.90 4.30 -3.92
C VAL A 102 9.37 4.38 -3.98
N VAL A 103 8.66 3.48 -3.28
CA VAL A 103 7.19 3.46 -3.27
C VAL A 103 6.65 4.76 -2.69
N LEU A 104 7.17 5.23 -1.55
CA LEU A 104 6.72 6.48 -0.93
C LEU A 104 6.91 7.69 -1.83
N THR A 105 8.09 7.80 -2.45
CA THR A 105 8.38 8.89 -3.38
C THR A 105 7.42 8.83 -4.57
N THR A 106 7.15 7.63 -5.09
CA THR A 106 6.24 7.45 -6.23
C THR A 106 4.79 7.78 -5.88
N VAL A 107 4.29 7.36 -4.70
CA VAL A 107 2.96 7.70 -4.20
C VAL A 107 2.82 9.22 -4.05
N LEU A 108 3.82 9.89 -3.49
CA LEU A 108 3.83 11.35 -3.36
C LEU A 108 3.85 12.07 -4.72
N LEU A 109 4.53 11.50 -5.73
CA LEU A 109 4.62 12.08 -7.06
C LEU A 109 3.35 11.85 -7.88
N CYS A 110 2.86 10.61 -7.96
CA CYS A 110 1.82 10.19 -8.91
C CYS A 110 0.44 10.02 -8.28
N GLY A 111 0.36 9.59 -7.02
CA GLY A 111 -0.90 9.30 -6.34
C GLY A 111 -1.55 10.52 -5.67
N ARG A 112 -2.72 10.29 -5.07
CA ARG A 112 -3.39 11.22 -4.15
C ARG A 112 -3.06 10.85 -2.70
N PRO A 113 -2.02 11.44 -2.07
CA PRO A 113 -1.59 11.02 -0.73
C PRO A 113 -2.62 11.29 0.36
N LEU A 114 -3.54 12.24 0.14
CA LEU A 114 -4.62 12.57 1.08
C LEU A 114 -5.85 11.66 0.92
N ASN A 115 -5.90 10.82 -0.11
CA ASN A 115 -6.93 9.80 -0.22
C ASN A 115 -6.84 8.88 1.01
N PRO A 116 -7.93 8.64 1.75
CA PRO A 116 -7.89 7.89 3.00
C PRO A 116 -7.32 6.48 2.85
N PHE A 117 -7.60 5.79 1.75
CA PHE A 117 -7.09 4.45 1.49
C PHE A 117 -5.59 4.45 1.21
N VAL A 118 -5.12 5.41 0.41
CA VAL A 118 -3.69 5.59 0.13
C VAL A 118 -2.95 5.99 1.42
N ALA A 119 -3.52 6.92 2.18
CA ALA A 119 -2.93 7.42 3.43
C ALA A 119 -2.75 6.30 4.46
N VAL A 120 -3.81 5.53 4.75
CA VAL A 120 -3.71 4.44 5.74
C VAL A 120 -2.75 3.35 5.30
N THR A 121 -2.79 2.95 4.01
CA THR A 121 -1.87 1.96 3.46
C THR A 121 -0.42 2.44 3.55
N THR A 122 -0.18 3.70 3.21
CA THR A 122 1.15 4.33 3.28
C THR A 122 1.67 4.40 4.72
N CYS A 123 0.82 4.80 5.67
CA CYS A 123 1.17 4.85 7.09
C CYS A 123 1.45 3.46 7.68
N VAL A 124 0.65 2.45 7.35
CA VAL A 124 0.89 1.05 7.78
C VAL A 124 2.18 0.53 7.18
N MET A 125 2.41 0.74 5.88
CA MET A 125 3.63 0.33 5.18
C MET A 125 4.87 1.01 5.79
N LEU A 126 4.78 2.31 6.11
CA LEU A 126 5.82 3.05 6.82
C LEU A 126 6.07 2.48 8.22
N GLY A 127 5.01 2.30 9.03
CA GLY A 127 5.14 1.83 10.40
C GLY A 127 5.75 0.43 10.49
N LEU A 128 5.25 -0.50 9.69
CA LEU A 128 5.77 -1.87 9.63
C LEU A 128 7.16 -1.93 8.99
N GLY A 129 7.40 -1.10 7.96
CA GLY A 129 8.71 -0.98 7.31
C GLY A 129 9.78 -0.44 8.25
N LEU A 130 9.47 0.58 9.04
CA LEU A 130 10.35 1.12 10.08
C LEU A 130 10.59 0.09 11.19
N LEU A 131 9.56 -0.63 11.63
CA LEU A 131 9.72 -1.71 12.61
C LEU A 131 10.65 -2.82 12.09
N GLY A 132 10.50 -3.22 10.82
CA GLY A 132 11.37 -4.18 10.16
C GLY A 132 12.81 -3.65 10.02
N PHE A 133 12.97 -2.38 9.63
CA PHE A 133 14.27 -1.73 9.58
C PHE A 133 14.96 -1.67 10.95
N MET A 134 14.22 -1.37 12.02
CA MET A 134 14.75 -1.38 13.38
C MET A 134 15.19 -2.77 13.84
N ASP A 135 14.44 -3.82 13.47
CA ASP A 135 14.79 -5.22 13.72
C ASP A 135 16.12 -5.58 13.03
N ASP A 136 16.23 -5.30 11.73
CA ASP A 136 17.44 -5.55 10.95
C ASP A 136 18.64 -4.72 11.41
N TYR A 137 18.43 -3.45 11.72
CA TYR A 137 19.47 -2.57 12.24
C TYR A 137 19.99 -3.08 13.60
N THR A 138 19.10 -3.49 14.49
CA THR A 138 19.47 -4.05 15.80
C THR A 138 20.31 -5.32 15.64
N LYS A 139 19.95 -6.22 14.72
CA LYS A 139 20.71 -7.44 14.43
C LYS A 139 22.13 -7.12 13.94
N VAL A 140 22.26 -6.13 13.06
CA VAL A 140 23.56 -5.73 12.50
C VAL A 140 24.43 -5.04 13.56
N VAL A 141 23.89 -4.10 14.33
CA VAL A 141 24.66 -3.32 15.32
C VAL A 141 25.03 -4.16 16.53
N LYS A 142 24.10 -4.95 17.07
CA LYS A 142 24.36 -5.77 18.28
C LYS A 142 25.13 -7.05 17.99
N LYS A 143 25.37 -7.38 16.71
CA LYS A 143 26.04 -8.63 16.32
C LYS A 143 25.35 -9.87 16.91
N ASP A 144 24.04 -9.77 17.09
CA ASP A 144 23.19 -10.81 17.68
C ASP A 144 22.06 -11.14 16.70
N SER A 145 21.79 -12.43 16.58
CA SER A 145 20.70 -12.95 15.75
C SER A 145 19.31 -12.65 16.31
N ALA A 146 19.18 -12.32 17.61
CA ALA A 146 17.91 -12.17 18.29
C ALA A 146 17.08 -10.93 17.92
N GLY A 147 17.69 -9.90 17.32
CA GLY A 147 16.99 -8.69 16.84
C GLY A 147 16.11 -7.99 17.88
N VAL A 148 14.99 -7.41 17.46
CA VAL A 148 13.94 -6.90 18.35
C VAL A 148 13.17 -8.08 18.93
N SER A 149 12.87 -8.03 20.23
CA SER A 149 12.15 -9.13 20.88
C SER A 149 10.79 -9.40 20.21
N ALA A 150 10.43 -10.68 20.07
CA ALA A 150 9.18 -11.07 19.42
C ALA A 150 7.94 -10.41 20.05
N ARG A 151 7.94 -10.21 21.38
CA ARG A 151 6.88 -9.52 22.11
C ARG A 151 6.76 -8.04 21.72
N GLN A 152 7.90 -7.34 21.59
CA GLN A 152 7.90 -5.94 21.14
C GLN A 152 7.46 -5.82 19.68
N LYS A 153 7.90 -6.74 18.81
CA LYS A 153 7.50 -6.77 17.40
C LYS A 153 5.99 -6.96 17.26
N LEU A 154 5.42 -7.96 17.93
CA LEU A 154 3.98 -8.20 17.94
C LEU A 154 3.19 -7.05 18.56
N PHE A 155 3.69 -6.44 19.66
CA PHE A 155 3.06 -5.28 20.27
C PHE A 155 2.96 -4.10 19.30
N TRP A 156 4.05 -3.74 18.62
CA TRP A 156 4.04 -2.64 17.65
C TRP A 156 3.22 -2.97 16.40
N GLN A 157 3.25 -4.20 15.90
CA GLN A 157 2.37 -4.63 14.81
C GLN A 157 0.89 -4.51 15.21
N PHE A 158 0.53 -4.91 16.44
CA PHE A 158 -0.82 -4.76 16.97
C PHE A 158 -1.23 -3.29 17.09
N VAL A 159 -0.37 -2.42 17.64
CA VAL A 159 -0.65 -0.98 17.77
C VAL A 159 -0.87 -0.35 16.39
N ILE A 160 0.02 -0.62 15.42
CA ILE A 160 -0.11 -0.10 14.05
C ILE A 160 -1.40 -0.61 13.40
N GLY A 161 -1.68 -1.91 13.53
CA GLY A 161 -2.90 -2.51 13.01
C GLY A 161 -4.16 -1.92 13.65
N LEU A 162 -4.16 -1.68 14.96
CA LEU A 162 -5.28 -1.12 15.70
C LEU A 162 -5.59 0.31 15.26
N VAL A 163 -4.56 1.16 15.13
CA VAL A 163 -4.72 2.53 14.63
C VAL A 163 -5.31 2.53 13.22
N ALA A 164 -4.79 1.68 12.33
CA ALA A 164 -5.30 1.55 10.96
C ALA A 164 -6.74 1.04 10.92
N ALA A 165 -7.07 0.01 11.71
CA ALA A 165 -8.41 -0.56 11.79
C ALA A 165 -9.43 0.45 12.32
N CYS A 166 -9.08 1.19 13.39
CA CYS A 166 -9.92 2.26 13.93
C CYS A 166 -10.10 3.39 12.90
N PHE A 167 -9.04 3.79 12.19
CA PHE A 167 -9.12 4.80 11.14
C PHE A 167 -10.08 4.37 10.02
N LEU A 168 -9.95 3.13 9.53
CA LEU A 168 -10.84 2.58 8.50
C LEU A 168 -12.29 2.50 8.97
N TYR A 169 -12.52 2.10 10.23
CA TYR A 169 -13.87 1.91 10.77
C TYR A 169 -14.58 3.24 11.09
N PHE A 170 -13.89 4.19 11.71
CA PHE A 170 -14.52 5.45 12.16
C PHE A 170 -14.51 6.57 11.12
N LYS A 171 -13.70 6.47 10.05
CA LYS A 171 -13.69 7.50 9.01
C LYS A 171 -14.89 7.35 8.08
N LYS A 172 -15.85 8.28 8.19
CA LYS A 172 -17.12 8.29 7.42
C LYS A 172 -16.94 8.07 5.91
N GLU A 173 -15.98 8.76 5.29
CA GLU A 173 -15.68 8.64 3.84
C GLU A 173 -15.33 7.21 3.40
N VAL A 174 -14.79 6.42 4.34
CA VAL A 174 -14.31 5.06 4.09
C VAL A 174 -15.37 4.04 4.49
N SER A 175 -15.94 4.17 5.68
CA SER A 175 -16.80 3.14 6.26
C SER A 175 -18.30 3.36 6.07
N GLY A 176 -18.73 4.60 5.82
CA GLY A 176 -20.12 5.01 5.95
C GLY A 176 -20.64 4.96 7.39
N PHE A 177 -19.77 4.71 8.38
CA PHE A 177 -20.17 4.60 9.79
C PHE A 177 -20.66 5.96 10.31
N GLY A 178 -21.90 6.01 10.80
CA GLY A 178 -22.52 7.25 11.27
C GLY A 178 -22.77 8.27 10.15
N ALA A 179 -22.87 7.82 8.90
CA ALA A 179 -23.47 8.60 7.82
C ALA A 179 -25.00 8.56 7.98
N GLU A 180 -25.66 9.71 7.81
CA GLU A 180 -27.12 9.85 7.89
C GLU A 180 -27.63 10.66 6.70
N GLY A 181 -28.87 10.40 6.26
CA GLY A 181 -29.51 11.16 5.19
C GLY A 181 -28.74 11.12 3.85
N ALA A 182 -28.49 12.29 3.27
CA ALA A 182 -27.83 12.44 1.96
C ALA A 182 -26.39 11.91 1.92
N ASP A 183 -25.73 11.75 3.08
CA ASP A 183 -24.36 11.25 3.15
C ASP A 183 -24.26 9.75 2.81
N LEU A 184 -25.33 8.97 2.99
CA LEU A 184 -25.33 7.54 2.64
C LEU A 184 -25.14 7.29 1.14
N GLU A 185 -25.51 8.25 0.29
CA GLU A 185 -25.40 8.07 -1.15
C GLU A 185 -23.98 8.29 -1.68
N SER A 186 -23.15 9.04 -0.94
CA SER A 186 -21.83 9.51 -1.38
C SER A 186 -20.65 8.96 -0.57
N MET A 187 -20.91 8.26 0.53
CA MET A 187 -19.91 7.73 1.47
C MET A 187 -20.00 6.20 1.58
N GLY A 188 -18.90 5.57 2.01
CA GLY A 188 -18.87 4.12 2.26
C GLY A 188 -18.79 3.28 0.98
N PHE A 189 -19.14 1.99 1.10
CA PHE A 189 -19.19 1.06 -0.03
C PHE A 189 -20.62 0.84 -0.51
N ARG A 190 -20.80 0.59 -1.81
CA ARG A 190 -22.08 0.24 -2.41
C ARG A 190 -21.97 -1.03 -3.23
N MET A 191 -22.96 -1.89 -3.16
CA MET A 191 -23.00 -3.14 -3.92
C MET A 191 -24.43 -3.42 -4.38
N LYS A 192 -24.58 -3.91 -5.62
CA LYS A 192 -25.88 -4.26 -6.17
C LYS A 192 -26.29 -5.67 -5.75
N ILE A 193 -27.39 -5.79 -5.00
CA ILE A 193 -27.92 -7.06 -4.49
C ILE A 193 -29.41 -7.14 -4.84
N GLY A 194 -29.82 -8.22 -5.52
CA GLY A 194 -31.23 -8.41 -5.89
C GLY A 194 -31.79 -7.38 -6.88
N GLY A 195 -30.93 -6.55 -7.50
CA GLY A 195 -31.34 -5.46 -8.41
C GLY A 195 -31.19 -4.07 -7.79
N ASP A 196 -31.17 -3.98 -6.45
CA ASP A 196 -31.10 -2.71 -5.73
C ASP A 196 -29.67 -2.38 -5.30
N SER A 197 -29.38 -1.07 -5.25
CA SER A 197 -28.08 -0.55 -4.81
C SER A 197 -28.05 -0.46 -3.28
N THR A 198 -27.38 -1.39 -2.62
CA THR A 198 -27.32 -1.46 -1.16
C THR A 198 -26.02 -0.84 -0.63
N HIS A 199 -26.11 -0.05 0.46
CA HIS A 199 -24.93 0.40 1.19
C HIS A 199 -24.32 -0.77 1.98
N VAL A 200 -23.02 -0.96 1.83
CA VAL A 200 -22.25 -2.04 2.47
C VAL A 200 -21.29 -1.40 3.48
N PRO A 201 -21.52 -1.56 4.79
CA PRO A 201 -20.56 -1.13 5.80
C PRO A 201 -19.18 -1.76 5.58
N ILE A 202 -18.10 -1.06 5.93
CA ILE A 202 -16.74 -1.65 5.85
C ILE A 202 -16.57 -2.89 6.73
N SER A 203 -17.40 -3.04 7.76
CA SER A 203 -17.47 -4.23 8.61
C SER A 203 -18.16 -5.43 7.95
N SER A 204 -18.58 -5.31 6.70
CA SER A 204 -19.23 -6.40 5.97
C SER A 204 -18.23 -7.32 5.32
N LEU A 205 -18.34 -8.62 5.60
CA LEU A 205 -17.64 -9.67 4.88
C LEU A 205 -18.42 -10.04 3.63
N THR A 206 -17.85 -9.76 2.47
CA THR A 206 -18.43 -10.11 1.17
C THR A 206 -17.81 -11.38 0.62
N PHE A 207 -18.61 -12.23 -0.03
CA PHE A 207 -18.16 -13.47 -0.63
C PHE A 207 -18.15 -13.33 -2.16
N PRO A 208 -17.02 -13.48 -2.86
CA PRO A 208 -16.95 -13.24 -4.31
C PRO A 208 -17.94 -14.07 -5.15
N LEU A 209 -18.24 -15.29 -4.72
CA LEU A 209 -19.14 -16.21 -5.42
C LEU A 209 -20.60 -16.08 -4.99
N VAL A 210 -20.85 -15.53 -3.80
CA VAL A 210 -22.18 -15.40 -3.22
C VAL A 210 -22.41 -13.91 -3.02
N LYS A 211 -23.26 -13.30 -3.87
CA LYS A 211 -23.59 -11.86 -3.88
C LYS A 211 -24.40 -11.46 -2.65
N ASN A 212 -23.80 -11.64 -1.49
CA ASN A 212 -24.33 -11.38 -0.18
C ASN A 212 -23.18 -10.90 0.72
N PHE A 213 -23.54 -10.29 1.84
CA PHE A 213 -22.57 -9.83 2.82
C PHE A 213 -23.04 -10.19 4.22
N PHE A 214 -22.08 -10.37 5.12
CA PHE A 214 -22.32 -10.59 6.54
C PHE A 214 -21.62 -9.50 7.34
N ASP A 215 -22.40 -8.64 7.99
CA ASP A 215 -21.87 -7.56 8.81
C ASP A 215 -21.43 -8.09 10.18
N ILE A 216 -20.12 -8.00 10.46
CA ILE A 216 -19.54 -8.37 11.76
C ILE A 216 -19.49 -7.18 12.73
N GLY A 217 -19.93 -5.99 12.32
CA GLY A 217 -19.99 -4.79 13.15
C GLY A 217 -18.63 -4.44 13.77
N PHE A 218 -18.61 -4.19 15.08
CA PHE A 218 -17.39 -3.82 15.81
C PHE A 218 -16.29 -4.91 15.79
N LEU A 219 -16.63 -6.17 15.52
CA LEU A 219 -15.63 -7.24 15.36
C LEU A 219 -14.73 -7.03 14.14
N ALA A 220 -15.10 -6.12 13.22
CA ALA A 220 -14.23 -5.74 12.11
C ALA A 220 -12.89 -5.15 12.57
N ILE A 221 -12.86 -4.42 13.70
CA ILE A 221 -11.63 -3.83 14.23
C ILE A 221 -10.60 -4.92 14.57
N PRO A 222 -10.87 -5.85 15.52
CA PRO A 222 -9.90 -6.91 15.82
C PRO A 222 -9.63 -7.83 14.62
N PHE A 223 -10.59 -8.02 13.71
CA PHE A 223 -10.39 -8.77 12.48
C PHE A 223 -9.36 -8.11 11.54
N PHE A 224 -9.44 -6.80 11.32
CA PHE A 224 -8.47 -6.06 10.51
C PHE A 224 -7.09 -6.04 11.16
N VAL A 225 -7.00 -5.89 12.48
CA VAL A 225 -5.71 -6.01 13.20
C VAL A 225 -5.08 -7.38 12.94
N LEU A 226 -5.87 -8.45 13.06
CA LEU A 226 -5.40 -9.82 12.82
C LEU A 226 -4.89 -10.00 11.38
N ILE A 227 -5.58 -9.45 10.38
CA ILE A 227 -5.12 -9.48 8.98
C ILE A 227 -3.78 -8.76 8.83
N ILE A 228 -3.65 -7.53 9.34
CA ILE A 228 -2.42 -6.73 9.19
C ILE A 228 -1.23 -7.43 9.86
N VAL A 229 -1.40 -7.87 11.11
CA VAL A 229 -0.37 -8.58 11.87
C VAL A 229 -0.04 -9.92 11.19
N GLY A 230 -1.05 -10.69 10.79
CA GLY A 230 -0.91 -11.98 10.14
C GLY A 230 -0.16 -11.89 8.82
N CYS A 231 -0.57 -10.99 7.93
CA CYS A 231 0.09 -10.76 6.64
C CYS A 231 1.54 -10.28 6.81
N SER A 232 1.81 -9.36 7.76
CA SER A 232 3.18 -8.89 8.04
C SER A 232 4.11 -10.03 8.45
N ASN A 233 3.65 -10.94 9.32
CA ASN A 233 4.44 -12.09 9.76
C ASN A 233 4.54 -13.17 8.68
N ALA A 234 3.49 -13.39 7.87
CA ALA A 234 3.50 -14.33 6.75
C ALA A 234 4.53 -13.94 5.67
N VAL A 235 4.63 -12.65 5.32
CA VAL A 235 5.65 -12.16 4.39
C VAL A 235 7.05 -12.29 4.99
N ASN A 236 7.22 -11.96 6.28
CA ASN A 236 8.51 -12.10 6.97
C ASN A 236 9.00 -13.57 6.98
N LEU A 237 8.09 -14.53 7.19
CA LEU A 237 8.40 -15.96 7.15
C LEU A 237 8.79 -16.45 5.74
N THR A 238 8.24 -15.82 4.70
CA THR A 238 8.48 -16.15 3.30
C THR A 238 9.82 -15.59 2.79
N ASP A 239 10.35 -14.54 3.44
CA ASP A 239 11.59 -13.83 3.07
C ASP A 239 12.86 -14.55 3.56
N GLY A 240 12.96 -15.85 3.26
CA GLY A 240 14.10 -16.72 3.62
C GLY A 240 15.01 -17.11 2.44
N LEU A 241 14.56 -16.84 1.20
CA LEU A 241 15.26 -17.17 -0.04
C LEU A 241 15.30 -15.94 -0.96
N ASP A 242 16.40 -15.81 -1.71
CA ASP A 242 16.64 -14.64 -2.57
C ASP A 242 15.52 -14.51 -3.61
N GLY A 243 14.77 -13.42 -3.53
CA GLY A 243 13.69 -13.10 -4.46
C GLY A 243 12.36 -13.83 -4.23
N LEU A 244 12.24 -14.75 -3.27
CA LEU A 244 10.99 -15.49 -3.04
C LEU A 244 9.85 -14.56 -2.55
N ALA A 245 10.07 -13.85 -1.45
CA ALA A 245 9.07 -12.92 -0.93
C ALA A 245 8.76 -11.78 -1.92
N THR A 246 9.79 -11.28 -2.63
CA THR A 246 9.60 -10.22 -3.63
C THR A 246 8.76 -10.72 -4.81
N GLY A 247 9.05 -11.92 -5.34
CA GLY A 247 8.28 -12.53 -6.43
C GLY A 247 6.81 -12.74 -6.08
N CYS A 248 6.53 -13.28 -4.89
CA CYS A 248 5.16 -13.42 -4.38
C CYS A 248 4.47 -12.06 -4.17
N THR A 249 5.20 -11.05 -3.69
CA THR A 249 4.63 -9.72 -3.44
C THR A 249 4.24 -9.01 -4.74
N ILE A 250 5.02 -9.16 -5.82
CA ILE A 250 4.70 -8.55 -7.12
C ILE A 250 3.39 -9.09 -7.68
N THR A 251 3.18 -10.42 -7.65
CA THR A 251 1.95 -11.02 -8.18
C THR A 251 0.72 -10.65 -7.35
N VAL A 252 0.86 -10.64 -6.02
CA VAL A 252 -0.20 -10.20 -5.09
C VAL A 252 -0.52 -8.70 -5.26
N ALA A 253 0.50 -7.84 -5.40
CA ALA A 253 0.32 -6.42 -5.62
C ALA A 253 -0.39 -6.14 -6.95
N LEU A 254 -0.02 -6.85 -8.03
CA LEU A 254 -0.70 -6.72 -9.33
C LEU A 254 -2.18 -7.13 -9.24
N ALA A 255 -2.47 -8.24 -8.55
CA ALA A 255 -3.85 -8.67 -8.34
C ALA A 255 -4.66 -7.63 -7.55
N TYR A 256 -4.10 -7.09 -6.46
CA TYR A 256 -4.77 -6.03 -5.69
C TYR A 256 -4.90 -4.72 -6.46
N ALA A 257 -3.95 -4.35 -7.32
CA ALA A 257 -4.05 -3.17 -8.16
C ALA A 257 -5.23 -3.28 -9.14
N VAL A 258 -5.41 -4.44 -9.77
CA VAL A 258 -6.57 -4.71 -10.64
C VAL A 258 -7.87 -4.65 -9.84
N LEU A 259 -7.92 -5.26 -8.66
CA LEU A 259 -9.11 -5.24 -7.81
C LEU A 259 -9.46 -3.83 -7.33
N ALA A 260 -8.46 -3.04 -6.92
CA ALA A 260 -8.65 -1.64 -6.52
C ALA A 260 -9.20 -0.80 -7.68
N TYR A 261 -8.62 -0.97 -8.88
CA TYR A 261 -9.10 -0.28 -10.09
C TYR A 261 -10.57 -0.62 -10.39
N LEU A 262 -10.92 -1.91 -10.36
CA LEU A 262 -12.29 -2.37 -10.60
C LEU A 262 -13.25 -1.83 -9.53
N ALA A 263 -12.89 -1.95 -8.25
CA ALA A 263 -13.68 -1.45 -7.12
C ALA A 263 -13.84 0.08 -7.10
N GLY A 264 -12.93 0.82 -7.75
CA GLY A 264 -13.03 2.26 -7.91
C GLY A 264 -13.96 2.69 -9.05
N HIS A 265 -14.20 1.83 -10.03
CA HIS A 265 -14.97 2.16 -11.24
C HIS A 265 -16.44 1.74 -11.12
N PHE A 266 -17.35 2.71 -11.05
CA PHE A 266 -18.76 2.47 -10.71
C PHE A 266 -19.44 1.42 -11.61
N TYR A 267 -19.37 1.60 -12.94
CA TYR A 267 -20.02 0.67 -13.86
C TYR A 267 -19.46 -0.76 -13.75
N MET A 268 -18.14 -0.91 -13.63
CA MET A 268 -17.49 -2.21 -13.55
C MET A 268 -17.82 -2.92 -12.23
N ALA A 269 -17.71 -2.21 -11.09
CA ALA A 269 -17.98 -2.78 -9.79
C ALA A 269 -19.48 -3.06 -9.56
N HIS A 270 -20.32 -2.05 -9.81
CA HIS A 270 -21.73 -2.06 -9.42
C HIS A 270 -22.64 -2.75 -10.43
N GLU A 271 -22.49 -2.45 -11.73
CA GLU A 271 -23.39 -2.94 -12.77
C GLU A 271 -22.96 -4.28 -13.37
N TYR A 272 -21.65 -4.51 -13.51
CA TYR A 272 -21.12 -5.68 -14.21
C TYR A 272 -20.68 -6.80 -13.26
N LEU A 273 -19.80 -6.50 -12.29
CA LEU A 273 -19.19 -7.52 -11.42
C LEU A 273 -19.94 -7.76 -10.11
N PHE A 274 -20.81 -6.84 -9.69
CA PHE A 274 -21.55 -6.90 -8.42
C PHE A 274 -20.62 -7.02 -7.19
N ILE A 275 -19.53 -6.25 -7.19
CA ILE A 275 -18.57 -6.17 -6.08
C ILE A 275 -18.72 -4.83 -5.34
N PRO A 276 -18.23 -4.71 -4.09
CA PRO A 276 -18.26 -3.45 -3.35
C PRO A 276 -17.52 -2.33 -4.08
N HIS A 277 -18.23 -1.25 -4.37
CA HIS A 277 -17.72 -0.04 -4.99
C HIS A 277 -17.45 1.04 -3.95
N ASN A 278 -16.28 1.68 -4.03
CA ASN A 278 -16.03 2.95 -3.34
C ASN A 278 -15.20 3.85 -4.28
N ARG A 279 -15.66 5.08 -4.52
CA ARG A 279 -15.01 6.03 -5.45
C ARG A 279 -13.54 6.31 -5.15
N LEU A 280 -13.12 6.17 -3.88
CA LEU A 280 -11.77 6.48 -3.43
C LEU A 280 -10.83 5.27 -3.53
N SER A 281 -11.34 4.04 -3.64
CA SER A 281 -10.52 2.82 -3.60
C SER A 281 -9.63 2.67 -4.84
N GLY A 282 -10.05 3.23 -5.98
CA GLY A 282 -9.29 3.20 -7.23
C GLY A 282 -7.91 3.86 -7.16
N GLU A 283 -7.66 4.77 -6.21
CA GLU A 283 -6.33 5.38 -6.04
C GLU A 283 -5.27 4.40 -5.47
N LEU A 284 -5.67 3.21 -5.02
CA LEU A 284 -4.76 2.16 -4.58
C LEU A 284 -4.12 1.37 -5.74
N SER A 285 -4.64 1.48 -6.96
CA SER A 285 -4.10 0.80 -8.15
C SER A 285 -2.86 1.48 -8.71
#